data_AF-A0A9X1YU34-F1
#
_entry.id   AF-A0A9X1YU34-F1
#
_cell.length_a   1.000
_cell.length_b   1.000
_cell.length_c   1.000
_cell.angle_alpha   90.00
_cell.angle_beta   90.00
_cell.angle_gamma   90.00
#
_symmetry.space_group_name_H-M   'P 1'
#
loop_
_entity.id
_entity.type
_entity.pdbx_description
1 polymer ?
#
loop_
_entity_poly.entity_id
_entity_poly.type
_entity_poly.pdbx_seq_one_letter_code
_entity_poly.pdbx_strand_id
1 'polypeptide(L)'
;MRNYQSIEQASRSDSPLIAKLDMKTRLINNRSSEPESSLSLEFHTPDGHYLGTVESNIKRSLTPLWTNNKREQEIIAEIRQQGEIQQQALELLDQRLSKIPTE
;
A
#
# COMPACT_ATOMS: atom_id res chain seq x y z
N MET A 1 -12.70 -18.17 -24.22
CA MET A 1 -12.28 -17.26 -23.13
C MET A 1 -11.62 -16.05 -23.76
N ARG A 2 -11.92 -14.83 -23.31
CA ARG A 2 -11.24 -13.62 -23.79
C ARG A 2 -9.91 -13.52 -23.06
N ASN A 3 -8.79 -13.46 -23.80
CA ASN A 3 -7.48 -13.24 -23.22
C ASN A 3 -7.24 -11.73 -23.08
N TYR A 4 -7.32 -11.22 -21.86
CA TYR A 4 -6.93 -9.85 -21.56
C TYR A 4 -5.41 -9.81 -21.32
N GLN A 5 -4.75 -8.78 -21.84
CA GLN A 5 -3.30 -8.61 -21.69
C GLN A 5 -2.94 -7.51 -20.68
N SER A 6 -3.92 -6.76 -20.18
CA SER A 6 -3.71 -5.69 -19.21
C SER A 6 -4.93 -5.43 -18.34
N ILE A 7 -4.73 -4.70 -17.24
CA ILE A 7 -5.80 -4.29 -16.32
C ILE A 7 -6.86 -3.46 -17.07
N GLU A 8 -6.46 -2.56 -17.97
CA GLU A 8 -7.37 -1.67 -18.70
C GLU A 8 -8.24 -2.40 -19.73
N GLN A 9 -7.71 -3.48 -20.32
CA GLN A 9 -8.52 -4.32 -21.21
C GLN A 9 -9.54 -5.14 -20.42
N ALA A 10 -9.14 -5.60 -19.24
CA ALA A 10 -9.97 -6.44 -18.40
C ALA A 10 -11.03 -5.63 -17.64
N SER A 11 -10.72 -4.39 -17.24
CA SER A 11 -11.66 -3.45 -16.59
C SER A 11 -12.86 -3.09 -17.46
N ARG A 12 -12.66 -3.08 -18.80
CA ARG A 12 -13.72 -2.83 -19.80
C ARG A 12 -14.58 -4.04 -20.12
N SER A 13 -14.44 -5.12 -19.36
CA SER A 13 -15.14 -6.37 -19.60
C SER A 13 -16.04 -6.74 -18.44
N ASP A 14 -17.13 -7.46 -18.73
CA ASP A 14 -17.99 -8.04 -17.69
C ASP A 14 -17.37 -9.26 -16.98
N SER A 15 -16.08 -9.55 -17.23
CA SER A 15 -15.41 -10.69 -16.60
C SER A 15 -14.91 -10.31 -15.21
N PRO A 16 -15.19 -11.10 -14.16
CA PRO A 16 -14.68 -10.81 -12.83
C PRO A 16 -13.15 -10.88 -12.82
N LEU A 17 -12.51 -10.03 -12.02
CA LEU A 17 -11.06 -10.04 -11.79
C LEU A 17 -10.78 -10.55 -10.38
N ILE A 18 -9.66 -11.25 -10.22
CA ILE A 18 -9.11 -11.62 -8.93
C ILE A 18 -8.06 -10.56 -8.57
N ALA A 19 -8.22 -9.92 -7.41
CA ALA A 19 -7.24 -8.98 -6.89
C ALA A 19 -6.56 -9.55 -5.65
N LYS A 20 -5.23 -9.51 -5.60
CA LYS A 20 -4.43 -9.93 -4.44
C LYS A 20 -3.73 -8.73 -3.85
N LEU A 21 -4.08 -8.36 -2.62
CA LEU A 21 -3.47 -7.27 -1.88
C LEU A 21 -2.39 -7.81 -0.94
N ASP A 22 -1.14 -7.43 -1.19
CA ASP A 22 -0.03 -7.64 -0.28
C ASP A 22 0.33 -6.33 0.42
N MET A 23 0.41 -6.37 1.76
CA MET A 23 0.70 -5.20 2.60
C MET A 23 1.94 -5.48 3.46
N LYS A 24 2.91 -4.56 3.43
CA LYS A 24 4.13 -4.66 4.23
C LYS A 24 4.40 -3.34 4.94
N THR A 25 4.47 -3.41 6.27
CA THR A 25 4.76 -2.25 7.12
C THR A 25 6.06 -2.44 7.87
N ARG A 26 6.95 -1.45 7.80
CA ARG A 26 8.09 -1.30 8.71
C ARG A 26 7.72 -0.28 9.77
N LEU A 27 7.70 -0.71 11.01
CA LEU A 27 7.52 0.16 12.17
C LEU A 27 8.87 0.74 12.62
N ILE A 28 8.82 1.86 13.34
CA ILE A 28 9.99 2.40 14.02
C ILE A 28 10.45 1.39 15.07
N ASN A 29 11.76 1.24 15.21
CA ASN A 29 12.36 0.44 16.28
C ASN A 29 13.64 1.11 16.81
N ASN A 30 14.37 0.44 17.69
CA ASN A 30 15.62 0.94 18.27
C ASN A 30 16.76 1.16 17.25
N ARG A 31 16.66 0.58 16.06
CA ARG A 31 17.70 0.61 15.00
C ARG A 31 17.28 1.40 13.77
N SER A 32 16.01 1.76 13.64
CA SER A 32 15.49 2.46 12.47
C SER A 32 14.37 3.42 12.85
N SER A 33 14.49 4.64 12.34
CA SER A 33 13.54 5.73 12.49
C SER A 33 12.79 6.02 11.20
N GLU A 34 12.77 5.03 10.31
CA GLU A 34 12.24 5.17 8.96
C GLU A 34 11.03 4.26 8.77
N PRO A 35 9.88 4.60 9.36
CA PRO A 35 8.66 3.84 9.12
C PRO A 35 8.28 3.90 7.65
N GLU A 36 7.73 2.80 7.18
CA GLU A 36 7.38 2.60 5.78
C GLU A 36 6.13 1.74 5.68
N SER A 37 5.27 2.06 4.73
CA SER A 37 4.15 1.22 4.34
C SER A 37 4.16 1.03 2.83
N SER A 38 4.26 -0.21 2.40
CA SER A 38 4.23 -0.63 1.00
C SER A 38 3.02 -1.51 0.77
N LEU A 39 2.22 -1.19 -0.24
CA LEU A 39 1.10 -2.00 -0.70
C LEU A 39 1.33 -2.39 -2.15
N SER A 40 0.99 -3.63 -2.49
CA SER A 40 0.99 -4.14 -3.86
C SER A 40 -0.36 -4.79 -4.13
N LEU A 41 -1.06 -4.31 -5.15
CA LEU A 41 -2.32 -4.90 -5.60
C LEU A 41 -2.10 -5.52 -6.98
N GLU A 42 -2.07 -6.85 -7.01
CA GLU A 42 -1.95 -7.63 -8.24
C GLU A 42 -3.33 -7.98 -8.78
N PHE A 43 -3.51 -7.85 -10.09
CA PHE A 43 -4.73 -8.24 -10.79
C PHE A 43 -4.49 -9.47 -11.64
N HIS A 44 -5.44 -10.41 -11.57
CA HIS A 44 -5.42 -11.66 -12.31
C HIS A 44 -6.80 -11.92 -12.91
N THR A 45 -6.83 -12.62 -14.03
CA THR A 45 -8.07 -13.20 -14.56
C THR A 45 -8.52 -14.39 -13.68
N PRO A 46 -9.78 -14.88 -13.83
CA PRO A 46 -10.27 -16.03 -13.06
C PRO A 46 -9.48 -17.33 -13.31
N ASP A 47 -8.86 -17.47 -14.47
CA ASP A 47 -7.96 -18.58 -14.83
C ASP A 47 -6.52 -18.36 -14.37
N GLY A 48 -6.24 -17.28 -13.63
CA GLY A 48 -4.95 -17.03 -12.98
C GLY A 48 -3.91 -16.33 -13.86
N HIS A 49 -4.31 -15.75 -14.99
CA HIS A 49 -3.39 -14.94 -15.81
C HIS A 49 -3.17 -13.57 -15.17
N TYR A 50 -1.91 -13.23 -14.93
CA TYR A 50 -1.51 -11.93 -14.41
C TYR A 50 -1.78 -10.81 -15.42
N LEU A 51 -2.38 -9.72 -14.95
CA LEU A 51 -2.78 -8.56 -15.75
C LEU A 51 -1.96 -7.30 -15.43
N GLY A 52 -1.42 -7.21 -14.23
CA GLY A 52 -0.66 -6.04 -13.79
C GLY A 52 -0.64 -5.89 -12.27
N THR A 53 0.19 -4.96 -11.82
CA THR A 53 0.34 -4.62 -10.39
C THR A 53 0.24 -3.11 -10.21
N VAL A 54 -0.47 -2.70 -9.16
CA VAL A 54 -0.52 -1.32 -8.71
C VAL A 54 0.13 -1.26 -7.34
N GLU A 55 1.25 -0.55 -7.25
CA GLU A 55 2.01 -0.43 -6.01
C GLU A 55 1.77 0.94 -5.38
N SER A 56 1.89 1.03 -4.05
CA SER A 56 2.05 2.28 -3.33
C SER A 56 3.10 2.13 -2.25
N ASN A 57 3.87 3.19 -2.01
CA ASN A 57 4.90 3.21 -0.99
C ASN A 57 4.95 4.59 -0.35
N ILE A 58 4.85 4.63 0.97
CA ILE A 58 5.12 5.83 1.76
C ILE A 58 6.19 5.48 2.78
N LYS A 59 7.29 6.24 2.72
CA LYS A 59 8.39 6.17 3.68
C LYS A 59 8.58 7.57 4.27
N ARG A 60 8.72 7.64 5.59
CA ARG A 60 9.02 8.89 6.29
C ARG A 60 10.24 8.69 7.17
N SER A 61 11.07 9.72 7.32
CA SER A 61 12.10 9.75 8.35
C SER A 61 11.55 10.49 9.55
N LEU A 62 11.48 9.81 10.69
CA LEU A 62 11.07 10.37 11.97
C LEU A 62 12.27 10.45 12.90
N THR A 63 12.16 11.25 13.96
CA THR A 63 13.18 11.32 14.99
C THR A 63 13.22 9.98 15.75
N PRO A 64 14.41 9.38 16.00
CA PRO A 64 14.53 8.07 16.65
C PRO A 64 13.76 7.93 17.98
N LEU A 65 13.17 6.74 18.16
CA LEU A 65 12.14 6.46 19.17
C LEU A 65 12.63 6.41 20.63
N TRP A 66 13.85 5.94 20.92
CA TRP A 66 14.15 5.42 22.27
C TRP A 66 15.39 6.08 22.90
N THR A 67 15.33 7.38 23.13
CA THR A 67 16.13 7.95 24.22
C THR A 67 15.42 7.56 25.51
N ASN A 68 16.13 6.91 26.45
CA ASN A 68 15.60 6.66 27.78
C ASN A 68 15.02 8.00 28.30
N ASN A 69 13.73 8.03 28.68
CA ASN A 69 12.96 9.16 29.24
C ASN A 69 11.93 9.90 28.34
N LYS A 70 11.43 9.35 27.22
CA LYS A 70 10.25 9.94 26.54
C LYS A 70 8.98 9.79 27.39
N ARG A 71 8.11 10.80 27.38
CA ARG A 71 6.80 10.76 28.04
C ARG A 71 5.83 9.89 27.24
N GLU A 72 4.86 9.28 27.91
CA GLU A 72 3.82 8.47 27.27
C GLU A 72 3.11 9.18 26.11
N GLN A 73 2.81 10.48 26.26
CA GLN A 73 2.17 11.28 25.21
C GLN A 73 3.02 11.39 23.93
N GLU A 74 4.34 11.44 24.07
CA GLU A 74 5.27 11.51 22.94
C GLU A 74 5.30 10.16 22.21
N ILE A 75 5.24 9.05 22.94
CA ILE A 75 5.13 7.69 22.38
C ILE A 75 3.81 7.52 21.61
N ILE A 76 2.68 7.96 22.19
CA ILE A 76 1.37 7.90 21.53
C ILE A 76 1.35 8.73 20.24
N ALA A 77 1.90 9.95 20.28
CA ALA A 77 1.99 10.80 19.10
C ALA A 77 2.81 10.14 17.97
N GLU A 78 3.91 9.48 18.29
CA GLU A 78 4.75 8.78 17.32
C GLU A 78 4.09 7.50 16.78
N ILE A 79 3.32 6.78 17.59
CA ILE A 79 2.48 5.67 17.11
C ILE A 79 1.44 6.18 16.11
N ARG A 80 0.80 7.32 16.40
CA ARG A 80 -0.15 7.95 15.47
C ARG A 80 0.51 8.32 14.15
N GLN A 81 1.71 8.89 14.18
CA GLN A 81 2.47 9.19 12.96
C GLN A 81 2.78 7.93 12.12
N GLN A 82 3.00 6.78 12.77
CA GLN A 82 3.18 5.51 12.05
C GLN A 82 1.87 5.01 11.43
N GLY A 83 0.74 5.22 12.10
CA GLY A 83 -0.59 4.96 11.54
C GLY A 83 -0.90 5.85 10.33
N GLU A 84 -0.54 7.13 10.38
CA GLU A 84 -0.71 8.06 9.26
C GLU A 84 0.04 7.60 7.99
N ILE A 85 1.21 6.98 8.14
CA ILE A 85 2.00 6.46 7.01
C ILE A 85 1.28 5.29 6.34
N GLN A 86 0.64 4.42 7.12
CA GLN A 86 -0.16 3.31 6.59
C GLN A 86 -1.39 3.85 5.86
N GLN A 87 -2.08 4.83 6.45
CA GLN A 87 -3.24 5.48 5.84
C GLN A 87 -2.86 6.17 4.53
N GLN A 88 -1.78 6.96 4.51
CA GLN A 88 -1.31 7.64 3.30
C GLN A 88 -0.92 6.66 2.18
N ALA A 89 -0.37 5.49 2.53
CA ALA A 89 -0.05 4.48 1.53
C ALA A 89 -1.31 3.85 0.93
N LEU A 90 -2.36 3.67 1.73
CA LEU A 90 -3.68 3.23 1.24
C LEU A 90 -4.34 4.32 0.37
N GLU A 91 -4.33 5.58 0.80
CA GLU A 91 -4.84 6.72 0.02
C GLU A 91 -4.09 6.86 -1.31
N LEU A 92 -2.76 6.68 -1.32
CA LEU A 92 -1.97 6.70 -2.54
C LEU A 92 -2.32 5.52 -3.46
N LEU A 93 -2.59 4.34 -2.91
CA LEU A 93 -3.04 3.18 -3.68
C LEU A 93 -4.39 3.49 -4.36
N ASP A 94 -5.35 4.01 -3.60
CA ASP A 94 -6.66 4.43 -4.11
C ASP A 94 -6.55 5.50 -5.21
N GLN A 95 -5.70 6.51 -5.01
CA GLN A 95 -5.40 7.52 -6.03
C GLN A 95 -4.73 6.94 -7.29
N ARG A 96 -3.96 5.86 -7.16
CA ARG A 96 -3.37 5.17 -8.33
C ARG A 96 -4.41 4.32 -9.04
N LEU A 97 -5.27 3.64 -8.30
CA LEU A 97 -6.37 2.84 -8.85
C LEU A 97 -7.37 3.69 -9.61
N SER A 98 -7.73 4.88 -9.09
CA SER A 98 -8.64 5.81 -9.78
C SER A 98 -8.09 6.38 -11.10
N LYS A 99 -6.78 6.24 -11.36
CA LYS A 99 -6.16 6.62 -12.64
C LYS A 99 -6.18 5.50 -13.67
N ILE A 100 -6.56 4.28 -13.27
CA ILE A 100 -6.74 3.19 -14.20
C ILE A 100 -8.02 3.48 -14.99
N PRO A 101 -7.95 3.62 -16.32
CA PRO A 101 -9.13 3.87 -17.11
C PRO A 101 -10.13 2.73 -16.94
N THR A 102 -11.26 3.02 -16.29
CA THR A 102 -12.36 2.06 -16.15
C THR A 102 -13.42 2.21 -17.23
N GLU A 103 -13.58 3.39 -17.84
CA GLU A 103 -14.35 3.66 -19.07
C GLU A 103 -13.91 5.02 -19.65
#